data_AF-A0A9E0WIQ7-F1
#
_entry.id   AF-A0A9E0WIQ7-F1
#
_cell.length_a   1.000
_cell.length_b   1.000
_cell.length_c   1.000
_cell.angle_alpha   90.00
_cell.angle_beta   90.00
_cell.angle_gamma   90.00
#
_symmetry.space_group_name_H-M   'P 1'
#
loop_
_entity.id
_entity.type
_entity.pdbx_description
1 polymer ?
#
loop_
_entity_poly.entity_id
_entity_poly.type
_entity_poly.pdbx_seq_one_letter_code
_entity_poly.pdbx_strand_id
1 'polypeptide(L)'
;MSDPGFARNDYRDTANWLCHPGRDDDACDIDLTATQINADGSTVILPFEPATDPGFDCFYIYPTVSFDPTPNSDMTPGPEELNVAANQFARYGQACRLYAPMYRQITLGELRKLMVAGSSEADLEMRYSDIKDSWDTYMR
;
A
#
# COMPACT_ATOMS: atom_id res chain seq x y z
N MET A 1 -12.83 -26.48 -3.09
CA MET A 1 -13.00 -25.01 -3.09
C MET A 1 -13.38 -24.65 -4.50
N SER A 2 -14.55 -24.02 -4.67
CA SER A 2 -15.05 -23.60 -5.98
C SER A 2 -14.10 -22.56 -6.59
N ASP A 3 -14.05 -22.49 -7.91
CA ASP A 3 -13.31 -21.47 -8.64
C ASP A 3 -13.75 -20.08 -8.16
N PRO A 4 -12.84 -19.23 -7.65
CA PRO A 4 -13.18 -17.94 -7.05
C PRO A 4 -13.86 -16.95 -8.02
N GLY A 5 -13.91 -17.22 -9.33
CA GLY A 5 -14.50 -16.31 -10.32
C GLY A 5 -13.61 -15.10 -10.63
N PHE A 6 -12.38 -15.07 -10.10
CA PHE A 6 -11.37 -14.07 -10.37
C PHE A 6 -9.98 -14.70 -10.52
N ALA A 7 -9.12 -14.07 -11.33
CA ALA A 7 -7.71 -14.45 -11.41
C ALA A 7 -6.94 -13.97 -10.16
N ARG A 8 -6.02 -14.79 -9.68
CA ARG A 8 -5.09 -14.45 -8.59
C ARG A 8 -3.87 -13.71 -9.14
N ASN A 9 -3.36 -12.77 -8.35
CA ASN A 9 -2.10 -12.07 -8.65
C ASN A 9 -0.89 -12.91 -8.22
N ASP A 10 0.24 -12.73 -8.90
CA ASP A 10 1.50 -13.40 -8.56
C ASP A 10 2.43 -12.46 -7.78
N TYR A 11 2.37 -12.52 -6.45
CA TYR A 11 3.20 -11.66 -5.60
C TYR A 11 4.70 -12.02 -5.58
N ARG A 12 5.13 -13.06 -6.31
CA ARG A 12 6.56 -13.29 -6.56
C ARG A 12 7.12 -12.29 -7.56
N ASP A 13 6.25 -11.72 -8.40
CA ASP A 13 6.57 -10.59 -9.24
C ASP A 13 6.54 -9.30 -8.40
N THR A 14 7.68 -8.62 -8.30
CA THR A 14 7.80 -7.38 -7.53
C THR A 14 6.94 -6.26 -8.10
N ALA A 15 6.46 -6.37 -9.35
CA ALA A 15 5.50 -5.43 -9.93
C ALA A 15 4.11 -5.44 -9.28
N ASN A 16 3.76 -6.50 -8.55
CA ASN A 16 2.50 -6.58 -7.81
C ASN A 16 2.59 -5.95 -6.40
N TRP A 17 3.66 -5.22 -6.11
CA TRP A 17 3.87 -4.52 -4.85
C TRP A 17 3.86 -3.01 -5.08
N LEU A 18 3.16 -2.31 -4.20
CA LEU A 18 3.18 -0.86 -4.14
C LEU A 18 4.53 -0.36 -3.60
N CYS A 19 5.08 -1.07 -2.60
CA CYS A 19 6.46 -0.90 -2.12
C CYS A 19 7.12 -2.27 -1.86
N HIS A 20 8.36 -2.46 -2.29
CA HIS A 20 9.10 -3.70 -2.12
C HIS A 20 10.62 -3.46 -2.13
N PRO A 21 11.42 -4.04 -1.20
CA PRO A 21 12.85 -3.73 -1.09
C PRO A 21 13.70 -4.20 -2.27
N GLY A 22 13.17 -5.11 -3.09
CA GLY A 22 13.79 -5.59 -4.33
C GLY A 22 13.30 -4.86 -5.59
N ARG A 23 12.64 -3.71 -5.46
CA ARG A 23 12.11 -2.91 -6.57
C ARG A 23 12.59 -1.46 -6.43
N ASP A 24 13.29 -0.98 -7.43
CA ASP A 24 13.65 0.44 -7.55
C ASP A 24 12.46 1.24 -8.11
N ASP A 25 12.42 2.55 -7.86
CA ASP A 25 11.40 3.47 -8.39
C ASP A 25 9.96 3.04 -8.04
N ASP A 26 9.72 2.59 -6.81
CA ASP A 26 8.40 2.25 -6.29
C ASP A 26 7.74 3.42 -5.53
N ALA A 27 6.54 3.20 -4.96
CA ALA A 27 5.82 4.27 -4.27
C ALA A 27 6.47 4.75 -2.96
N CYS A 28 7.42 3.99 -2.43
CA CYS A 28 8.16 4.31 -1.21
C CYS A 28 9.58 4.83 -1.50
N ASP A 29 10.10 4.65 -2.71
CA ASP A 29 11.39 5.19 -3.16
C ASP A 29 11.27 6.66 -3.61
N ILE A 30 11.05 7.56 -2.65
CA ILE A 30 10.86 8.99 -2.86
C ILE A 30 11.69 9.82 -1.88
N ASP A 31 11.99 11.08 -2.22
CA ASP A 31 12.60 12.02 -1.28
C ASP A 31 11.62 12.39 -0.17
N LEU A 32 11.95 12.00 1.07
CA LEU A 32 11.16 12.26 2.27
C LEU A 32 11.83 13.29 3.19
N THR A 33 12.78 14.07 2.68
CA THR A 33 13.38 15.19 3.40
C THR A 33 12.28 16.13 3.89
N ALA A 34 12.23 16.32 5.21
CA ALA A 34 11.18 17.08 5.87
C ALA A 34 11.73 18.37 6.48
N THR A 35 10.86 19.35 6.70
CA THR A 35 11.18 20.53 7.51
C THR A 35 10.42 20.44 8.83
N GLN A 36 11.15 20.34 9.94
CA GLN A 36 10.59 20.51 11.27
C GLN A 36 10.40 21.99 11.55
N ILE A 37 9.23 22.34 12.06
CA ILE A 37 8.92 23.68 12.56
C ILE A 37 8.86 23.58 14.09
N ASN A 38 9.75 24.28 14.77
CA ASN A 38 9.82 24.32 16.22
C ASN A 38 8.75 25.27 16.80
N ALA A 39 8.47 25.15 18.10
CA ALA A 39 7.47 25.97 18.77
C ALA A 39 7.78 27.48 18.76
N ASP A 40 9.06 27.84 18.63
CA ASP A 40 9.52 29.23 18.50
C ASP A 40 9.50 29.75 17.04
N GLY A 41 9.03 28.94 16.09
CA GLY A 41 8.97 29.25 14.66
C GLY A 41 10.28 29.05 13.91
N SER A 42 11.36 28.62 14.56
CA SER A 42 12.59 28.21 13.86
C SER A 42 12.36 26.92 13.07
N THR A 43 13.13 26.73 12.00
CA THR A 43 13.03 25.53 11.16
C THR A 43 14.32 24.72 11.17
N VAL A 44 14.17 23.40 11.04
CA VAL A 44 15.27 22.44 10.91
C VAL A 44 14.96 21.52 9.74
N ILE A 45 15.91 21.39 8.81
CA ILE A 45 15.82 20.37 7.76
C ILE A 45 16.17 19.01 8.37
N LEU A 46 15.27 18.05 8.22
CA LEU A 46 15.43 16.67 8.61
C LEU A 46 15.66 15.85 7.34
N PRO A 47 16.91 15.50 7.00
CA PRO A 47 17.16 14.62 5.87
C PRO A 47 16.53 13.24 6.11
N PHE A 48 16.10 12.60 5.04
CA PHE A 48 15.67 11.21 5.07
C PHE A 48 16.78 10.33 4.51
N GLU A 49 17.14 9.32 5.29
CA GLU A 49 18.11 8.29 4.91
C GLU A 49 17.49 6.93 5.25
N PRO A 50 17.31 6.03 4.28
CA PRO A 50 16.89 4.65 4.53
C PRO A 50 17.89 3.90 5.42
N ALA A 51 17.40 2.98 6.24
CA ALA A 51 18.26 2.09 7.01
C ALA A 51 18.99 1.10 6.09
N THR A 52 20.31 1.02 6.22
CA THR A 52 21.15 0.16 5.36
C THR A 52 20.98 -1.34 5.65
N ASP A 53 20.74 -1.70 6.91
CA ASP A 53 20.55 -3.09 7.34
C ASP A 53 19.48 -3.15 8.45
N PRO A 54 18.19 -3.06 8.09
CA PRO A 54 17.12 -3.01 9.07
C PRO A 54 16.95 -4.36 9.76
N GLY A 55 16.87 -4.38 11.09
CA GLY A 55 16.75 -5.62 11.87
C GLY A 55 15.37 -6.30 11.82
N PHE A 56 14.39 -5.69 11.14
CA PHE A 56 13.04 -6.20 10.99
C PHE A 56 12.35 -5.63 9.74
N ASP A 57 11.20 -6.22 9.41
CA ASP A 57 10.40 -5.86 8.24
C ASP A 57 9.10 -5.18 8.67
N CYS A 58 8.65 -4.22 7.86
CA CYS A 58 7.32 -3.67 7.98
C CYS A 58 6.47 -4.14 6.81
N PHE A 59 5.35 -4.79 7.13
CA PHE A 59 4.35 -5.20 6.16
C PHE A 59 3.10 -4.33 6.35
N TYR A 60 2.72 -3.58 5.33
CA TYR A 60 1.67 -2.56 5.42
C TYR A 60 0.52 -2.85 4.46
N ILE A 61 -0.66 -3.09 5.04
CA ILE A 61 -1.94 -3.07 4.33
C ILE A 61 -2.56 -1.69 4.54
N TYR A 62 -2.69 -0.92 3.46
CA TYR A 62 -3.17 0.46 3.49
C TYR A 62 -4.71 0.53 3.62
N PRO A 63 -5.29 1.70 3.95
CA PRO A 63 -6.75 1.84 4.03
C PRO A 63 -7.39 1.87 2.63
N THR A 64 -8.72 1.89 2.56
CA THR A 64 -9.42 2.17 1.29
C THR A 64 -9.13 3.60 0.84
N VAL A 65 -8.46 3.74 -0.31
CA VAL A 65 -8.11 5.03 -0.92
C VAL A 65 -8.54 5.14 -2.38
N SER A 66 -8.67 4.02 -3.10
CA SER A 66 -8.87 4.00 -4.56
C SER A 66 -10.11 4.78 -5.01
N PHE A 67 -9.93 5.57 -6.08
CA PHE A 67 -11.00 6.25 -6.81
C PHE A 67 -11.45 5.52 -8.07
N ASP A 68 -11.02 4.28 -8.28
CA ASP A 68 -11.42 3.48 -9.44
C ASP A 68 -12.94 3.37 -9.56
N PRO A 69 -13.46 3.31 -10.81
CA PRO A 69 -14.91 3.32 -11.05
C PRO A 69 -15.58 1.98 -10.72
N THR A 70 -14.82 0.90 -10.58
CA THR A 70 -15.31 -0.45 -10.29
C THR A 70 -15.50 -0.68 -8.79
N PRO A 71 -16.26 -1.72 -8.38
CA PRO A 71 -16.46 -2.04 -6.95
C PRO A 71 -15.15 -2.35 -6.19
N ASN A 72 -14.24 -3.09 -6.81
CA ASN A 72 -12.86 -3.25 -6.36
C ASN A 72 -11.92 -2.46 -7.28
N SER A 73 -10.79 -1.97 -6.75
CA SER A 73 -9.73 -1.36 -7.56
C SER A 73 -9.08 -2.37 -8.49
N ASP A 74 -8.31 -1.88 -9.46
CA ASP A 74 -7.41 -2.70 -10.24
C ASP A 74 -6.02 -2.85 -9.55
N MET A 75 -5.02 -3.34 -10.29
CA MET A 75 -3.64 -3.56 -9.84
C MET A 75 -2.67 -2.46 -10.27
N THR A 76 -3.18 -1.39 -10.90
CA THR A 76 -2.41 -0.23 -11.32
C THR A 76 -2.59 0.86 -10.26
N PRO A 77 -1.54 1.25 -9.53
CA PRO A 77 -1.67 2.28 -8.51
C PRO A 77 -2.00 3.64 -9.15
N GLY A 78 -3.01 4.31 -8.61
CA GLY A 78 -3.34 5.69 -8.90
C GLY A 78 -2.58 6.67 -8.00
N PRO A 79 -2.76 8.00 -8.19
CA PRO A 79 -2.18 9.01 -7.32
C PRO A 79 -2.51 8.83 -5.83
N GLU A 80 -3.65 8.23 -5.52
CA GLU A 80 -4.14 7.97 -4.18
C GLU A 80 -3.38 6.84 -3.46
N GLU A 81 -3.07 5.72 -4.14
CA GLU A 81 -2.21 4.66 -3.60
C GLU A 81 -0.77 5.17 -3.43
N LEU A 82 -0.26 5.91 -4.42
CA LEU A 82 1.07 6.52 -4.33
C LEU A 82 1.14 7.49 -3.13
N ASN A 83 0.12 8.34 -2.96
CA ASN A 83 0.08 9.31 -1.87
C ASN A 83 -0.04 8.65 -0.49
N VAL A 84 -0.84 7.57 -0.35
CA VAL A 84 -0.99 6.89 0.94
C VAL A 84 0.30 6.18 1.35
N ALA A 85 1.01 5.55 0.41
CA ALA A 85 2.32 4.96 0.67
C ALA A 85 3.33 6.04 1.09
N ALA A 86 3.43 7.13 0.33
CA ALA A 86 4.32 8.25 0.62
C ALA A 86 4.12 8.82 2.03
N ASN A 87 2.87 9.10 2.41
CA ASN A 87 2.56 9.83 3.64
C ASN A 87 2.45 8.93 4.87
N GLN A 88 2.03 7.67 4.72
CA GLN A 88 1.76 6.80 5.85
C GLN A 88 2.84 5.75 6.07
N PHE A 89 3.64 5.41 5.04
CA PHE A 89 4.49 4.22 5.10
C PHE A 89 5.96 4.44 4.72
N ALA A 90 6.25 5.20 3.67
CA ALA A 90 7.59 5.30 3.10
C ALA A 90 8.66 5.72 4.14
N ARG A 91 8.29 6.58 5.10
CA ARG A 91 9.21 7.05 6.14
C ARG A 91 9.63 5.96 7.14
N TYR A 92 8.91 4.85 7.23
CA TYR A 92 9.37 3.68 8.01
C TYR A 92 10.63 3.05 7.43
N GLY A 93 11.04 3.41 6.20
CA GLY A 93 12.31 2.99 5.60
C GLY A 93 13.54 3.36 6.43
N GLN A 94 13.43 4.32 7.37
CA GLN A 94 14.50 4.61 8.34
C GLN A 94 14.67 3.52 9.42
N ALA A 95 13.77 2.54 9.50
CA ALA A 95 13.72 1.55 10.58
C ALA A 95 13.58 0.10 10.11
N CYS A 96 12.91 -0.17 8.98
CA CYS A 96 12.59 -1.51 8.51
C CYS A 96 12.63 -1.63 6.98
N ARG A 97 12.74 -2.85 6.45
CA ARG A 97 12.50 -3.12 5.02
C ARG A 97 11.00 -3.01 4.74
N LEU A 98 10.63 -2.34 3.65
CA LEU A 98 9.25 -1.95 3.37
C LEU A 98 8.57 -2.92 2.41
N TYR A 99 7.49 -3.56 2.87
CA TYR A 99 6.63 -4.40 2.05
C TYR A 99 5.20 -3.86 2.09
N ALA A 100 4.70 -3.34 0.97
CA ALA A 100 3.31 -2.96 0.81
C ALA A 100 2.80 -3.60 -0.49
N PRO A 101 1.91 -4.61 -0.43
CA PRO A 101 1.37 -5.21 -1.64
C PRO A 101 0.42 -4.24 -2.34
N MET A 102 0.38 -4.27 -3.67
CA MET A 102 -0.80 -3.75 -4.37
C MET A 102 -1.90 -4.81 -4.28
N TYR A 103 -3.14 -4.43 -3.99
CA TYR A 103 -4.25 -5.37 -3.89
C TYR A 103 -5.57 -4.72 -4.27
N ARG A 104 -6.54 -5.55 -4.69
CA ARG A 104 -7.85 -5.08 -5.16
C ARG A 104 -8.78 -4.75 -4.00
N GLN A 105 -8.53 -3.61 -3.36
CA GLN A 105 -9.34 -3.02 -2.29
C GLN A 105 -10.77 -2.69 -2.77
N ILE A 106 -11.72 -2.55 -1.84
CA ILE A 106 -12.98 -1.87 -2.15
C ILE A 106 -12.68 -0.40 -2.48
N THR A 107 -13.31 0.17 -3.51
CA THR A 107 -13.09 1.59 -3.88
C THR A 107 -13.89 2.53 -2.97
N LEU A 108 -13.49 3.80 -2.91
CA LEU A 108 -14.20 4.80 -2.08
C LEU A 108 -15.67 4.97 -2.50
N GLY A 109 -15.94 4.93 -3.81
CA GLY A 109 -17.30 5.01 -4.35
C GLY A 109 -18.17 3.86 -3.85
N GLU A 110 -17.61 2.65 -3.82
CA GLU A 110 -18.30 1.44 -3.39
C GLU A 110 -18.44 1.34 -1.87
N LEU A 111 -17.40 1.71 -1.12
CA LEU A 111 -17.44 1.81 0.34
C LEU A 111 -18.54 2.77 0.81
N ARG A 112 -18.74 3.89 0.10
CA ARG A 112 -19.84 4.82 0.39
C ARG A 112 -21.20 4.17 0.18
N LYS A 113 -21.39 3.37 -0.89
CA LYS A 113 -22.65 2.62 -1.09
C LYS A 113 -22.88 1.65 0.07
N LEU A 114 -21.85 0.92 0.50
CA LEU A 114 -21.94 0.03 1.66
C LEU A 114 -22.40 0.77 2.91
N MET A 115 -21.83 1.96 3.18
CA MET A 115 -22.17 2.75 4.36
C MET A 115 -23.58 3.35 4.34
N VAL A 116 -24.06 3.76 3.15
CA VAL A 116 -25.35 4.46 3.01
C VAL A 116 -26.51 3.50 2.74
N ALA A 117 -26.31 2.54 1.84
CA ALA A 117 -27.33 1.61 1.38
C ALA A 117 -27.24 0.23 2.06
N GLY A 118 -26.16 -0.07 2.78
CA GLY A 118 -25.95 -1.36 3.44
C GLY A 118 -25.63 -2.51 2.49
N SER A 119 -25.41 -2.24 1.20
CA SER A 119 -25.08 -3.22 0.17
C SER A 119 -23.81 -2.83 -0.57
N SER A 120 -23.07 -3.84 -1.03
CA SER A 120 -21.90 -3.65 -1.86
C SER A 120 -21.79 -4.75 -2.92
N GLU A 121 -21.29 -4.37 -4.09
CA GLU A 121 -20.93 -5.25 -5.20
C GLU A 121 -19.44 -5.64 -5.16
N ALA A 122 -18.68 -5.16 -4.17
CA ALA A 122 -17.28 -5.51 -4.03
C ALA A 122 -17.09 -7.00 -3.70
N ASP A 123 -16.16 -7.64 -4.40
CA ASP A 123 -15.73 -9.00 -4.11
C ASP A 123 -14.78 -9.00 -2.90
N LEU A 124 -15.28 -9.52 -1.78
CA LEU A 124 -14.54 -9.60 -0.52
C LEU A 124 -13.48 -10.71 -0.54
N GLU A 125 -13.73 -11.79 -1.28
CA GLU A 125 -12.81 -12.92 -1.38
C GLU A 125 -11.62 -12.57 -2.27
N MET A 126 -11.83 -11.78 -3.33
CA MET A 126 -10.77 -11.22 -4.18
C MET A 126 -9.77 -10.40 -3.36
N ARG A 127 -10.28 -9.42 -2.61
CA ARG A 127 -9.44 -8.57 -1.75
C ARG A 127 -8.69 -9.40 -0.69
N TYR A 128 -9.38 -10.35 -0.06
CA TYR A 128 -8.76 -11.21 0.95
C TYR A 128 -7.69 -12.12 0.35
N SER A 129 -7.93 -12.70 -0.83
CA SER A 129 -6.97 -13.54 -1.54
C SER A 129 -5.70 -12.78 -1.87
N ASP A 130 -5.81 -11.53 -2.33
CA ASP A 130 -4.64 -10.69 -2.64
C ASP A 130 -3.78 -10.42 -1.40
N ILE A 131 -4.41 -10.04 -0.27
CA ILE A 131 -3.71 -9.83 1.01
C ILE A 131 -3.07 -11.13 1.51
N LYS A 132 -3.79 -12.25 1.40
CA LYS A 132 -3.27 -13.54 1.84
C LYS A 132 -2.08 -13.99 0.98
N ASP A 133 -2.19 -13.90 -0.34
CA ASP A 133 -1.17 -14.39 -1.26
C ASP A 133 0.10 -13.53 -1.19
N SER A 134 -0.04 -12.21 -0.98
CA SER A 134 1.10 -11.33 -0.70
C SER A 134 1.77 -11.64 0.65
N TRP A 135 0.98 -11.86 1.71
CA TRP A 135 1.52 -12.25 3.01
C TRP A 135 2.27 -13.59 2.94
N ASP A 136 1.66 -14.61 2.32
CA ASP A 136 2.28 -15.92 2.15
C ASP A 136 3.58 -15.85 1.34
N THR A 137 3.67 -14.90 0.40
CA THR A 137 4.89 -14.68 -0.39
C THR A 137 5.96 -13.97 0.42
N TYR A 138 5.61 -12.94 1.17
CA TYR A 138 6.52 -12.23 2.08
C TYR A 138 7.11 -13.15 3.17
N MET A 139 6.34 -14.12 3.65
CA MET A 139 6.77 -15.06 4.70
C MET A 139 7.73 -16.18 4.22
N ARG A 140 8.08 -16.22 2.93
CA ARG A 140 8.96 -17.24 2.34
C ARG A 140 10.37 -16.71 2.13
#